data_AF-A0A0D2NAR2-F1
#
_entry.id   AF-A0A0D2NAR2-F1
#
_cell.length_a   1.000
_cell.length_b   1.000
_cell.length_c   1.000
_cell.angle_alpha   90.00
_cell.angle_beta   90.00
_cell.angle_gamma   90.00
#
_symmetry.space_group_name_H-M   'P 1'
#
loop_
_entity.id
_entity.type
_entity.pdbx_description
1 polymer ?
#
loop_
_entity_poly.entity_id
_entity_poly.type
_entity_poly.pdbx_seq_one_letter_code
_entity_poly.pdbx_strand_id
1 'polypeptide(L)'
;MDPTLLASSSRSPRTPGTPKRDLPFCATCRKVTVNPASFKNCPSCRETNRKKSQLAARRRRERQRRVSDVNTFAALNRNSDDSDDAPPTRPQPKENQPAVKAALAKKIAAKPLRELEDEEKRVALAQLKNRLNIVLAQTGAKPATRPATTSSTQTIDGKQYQTASAMYESLKRRMLVQKKLKFHGHHAIVAVSTISHAQRVQMVANDLRKIARLSFEHTKGNESHDFQTMTRKLTFQCTCLGYDQVKPTMKGNAGDLIKMARLASGSGIMTPRVCGGKIVVSAGDDTTHPLNLLGQRIVVSVEHN
;
A
#
# COMPACT_ATOMS: atom_id res chain seq x y z
N MET A 1 -70.19 -28.57 -36.09
CA MET A 1 -69.85 -29.80 -35.35
C MET A 1 -68.40 -30.11 -35.67
N ASP A 2 -67.47 -29.44 -34.99
CA ASP A 2 -66.02 -29.54 -35.22
C ASP A 2 -65.38 -30.29 -34.03
N PRO A 3 -64.61 -31.36 -34.26
CA PRO A 3 -63.98 -32.11 -33.18
C PRO A 3 -62.60 -31.52 -32.85
N THR A 4 -62.49 -31.03 -31.61
CA THR A 4 -61.28 -30.50 -30.99
C THR A 4 -60.25 -31.61 -30.74
N LEU A 5 -59.11 -31.56 -31.44
CA LEU A 5 -57.97 -32.45 -31.23
C LEU A 5 -57.14 -32.01 -30.01
N LEU A 6 -57.16 -32.82 -28.95
CA LEU A 6 -56.30 -32.70 -27.78
C LEU A 6 -54.95 -33.41 -28.05
N ALA A 7 -53.88 -32.65 -28.26
CA ALA A 7 -52.52 -33.17 -28.38
C ALA A 7 -51.88 -33.35 -26.98
N SER A 8 -51.78 -34.59 -26.54
CA SER A 8 -51.11 -35.01 -25.31
C SER A 8 -49.58 -34.95 -25.48
N SER A 9 -48.94 -33.94 -24.87
CA SER A 9 -47.46 -33.85 -24.80
C SER A 9 -46.90 -34.79 -23.73
N SER A 10 -46.40 -35.95 -24.16
CA SER A 10 -45.63 -36.89 -23.35
C SER A 10 -44.25 -36.31 -22.99
N ARG A 11 -44.08 -35.84 -21.76
CA ARG A 11 -42.77 -35.44 -21.20
C ARG A 11 -41.95 -36.70 -20.89
N SER A 12 -40.84 -36.87 -21.60
CA SER A 12 -39.84 -37.90 -21.30
C SER A 12 -39.15 -37.62 -19.95
N PRO A 13 -38.89 -38.64 -19.12
CA PRO A 13 -38.21 -38.50 -17.84
C PRO A 13 -36.73 -38.11 -18.03
N ARG A 14 -36.31 -36.98 -17.44
CA ARG A 14 -34.92 -36.54 -17.43
C ARG A 14 -34.12 -37.44 -16.48
N THR A 15 -33.14 -38.15 -17.02
CA THR A 15 -32.16 -38.88 -16.23
C THR A 15 -31.30 -37.89 -15.42
N PRO A 16 -31.08 -38.13 -14.12
CA PRO A 16 -30.21 -37.30 -13.30
C PRO A 16 -28.76 -37.44 -13.78
N GLY A 17 -28.24 -36.39 -14.42
CA GLY A 17 -26.88 -36.35 -14.93
C GLY A 17 -25.87 -36.54 -13.79
N THR A 18 -25.00 -37.53 -13.93
CA THR A 18 -23.85 -37.72 -13.05
C THR A 18 -22.98 -36.45 -13.08
N PRO A 19 -22.63 -35.87 -11.93
CA PRO A 19 -21.82 -34.66 -11.89
C PRO A 19 -20.45 -34.96 -12.50
N LYS A 20 -20.10 -34.26 -13.58
CA LYS A 20 -18.77 -34.30 -14.17
C LYS A 20 -17.78 -33.91 -13.07
N ARG A 21 -16.99 -34.88 -12.60
CA ARG A 21 -15.92 -34.63 -11.62
C ARG A 21 -14.82 -33.87 -12.35
N ASP A 22 -14.74 -32.56 -12.08
CA ASP A 22 -13.64 -31.74 -12.58
C ASP A 22 -12.31 -32.37 -12.16
N LEU A 23 -11.45 -32.61 -13.15
CA LEU A 23 -10.12 -33.16 -12.89
C LEU A 23 -9.33 -32.18 -12.03
N PRO A 24 -8.67 -32.63 -10.94
CA PRO A 24 -7.93 -31.74 -10.07
C PRO A 24 -6.77 -31.09 -10.81
N PHE A 25 -6.64 -29.77 -10.66
CA PHE A 25 -5.55 -28.96 -11.22
C PHE A 25 -4.60 -28.48 -10.12
N CYS A 26 -3.32 -28.33 -10.46
CA CYS A 26 -2.34 -27.78 -9.53
C CYS A 26 -2.64 -26.29 -9.25
N ALA A 27 -2.71 -25.91 -7.97
CA ALA A 27 -2.97 -24.52 -7.59
C ALA A 27 -1.86 -23.52 -8.02
N THR A 28 -0.64 -24.00 -8.24
CA THR A 28 0.50 -23.14 -8.61
C THR A 28 0.66 -22.97 -10.12
N CYS A 29 0.73 -24.07 -10.88
CA CYS A 29 0.96 -24.02 -12.32
C CYS A 29 -0.30 -24.25 -13.18
N ARG A 30 -1.45 -24.55 -12.54
CA ARG A 30 -2.74 -24.84 -13.19
C ARG A 30 -2.76 -26.02 -14.17
N LYS A 31 -1.70 -26.82 -14.22
CA LYS A 31 -1.67 -28.05 -15.02
C LYS A 31 -2.55 -29.12 -14.36
N VAL A 32 -3.28 -29.87 -15.18
CA VAL A 32 -4.10 -31.02 -14.75
C VAL A 32 -3.17 -32.08 -14.14
N THR A 33 -3.53 -32.59 -12.97
CA THR A 33 -2.73 -33.56 -12.23
C THR A 33 -3.31 -34.96 -12.41
N VAL A 34 -2.53 -35.85 -13.04
CA VAL A 34 -2.95 -37.23 -13.38
C VAL A 34 -3.05 -38.13 -12.13
N ASN A 35 -2.41 -37.73 -11.03
CA ASN A 35 -2.42 -38.50 -9.80
C ASN A 35 -3.06 -37.69 -8.66
N PRO A 36 -4.33 -37.95 -8.30
CA PRO A 36 -5.09 -37.21 -7.29
C PRO A 36 -4.71 -37.64 -5.87
N ALA A 37 -3.44 -37.94 -5.61
CA ALA A 37 -2.96 -38.11 -4.25
C ALA A 37 -3.04 -36.74 -3.56
N SER A 38 -4.16 -36.47 -2.85
CA SER A 38 -4.50 -35.48 -1.80
C SER A 38 -3.87 -34.05 -1.77
N PHE A 39 -2.96 -33.71 -2.66
CA PHE A 39 -2.12 -32.53 -2.58
C PHE A 39 -2.59 -31.47 -3.58
N LYS A 40 -2.75 -30.24 -3.10
CA LYS A 40 -3.17 -29.07 -3.91
C LYS A 40 -2.19 -28.70 -5.04
N ASN A 41 -0.94 -29.16 -4.94
CA ASN A 41 0.13 -28.81 -5.87
C ASN A 41 0.70 -30.06 -6.53
N CYS A 42 1.06 -29.98 -7.81
CA CYS A 42 1.75 -31.06 -8.52
C CYS A 42 3.15 -31.31 -7.93
N PRO A 43 3.75 -32.50 -8.15
CA PRO A 43 5.05 -32.87 -7.60
C PRO A 43 6.15 -31.84 -7.86
N SER A 44 6.26 -31.32 -9.09
CA SER A 44 7.29 -30.33 -9.45
C SER A 44 7.13 -28.99 -8.70
N CYS A 45 5.90 -28.47 -8.58
CA CYS A 45 5.64 -27.26 -7.80
C CYS A 45 5.85 -27.48 -6.29
N ARG A 46 5.55 -28.67 -5.77
CA ARG A 46 5.84 -29.02 -4.36
C ARG A 46 7.33 -29.04 -4.08
N GLU A 47 8.12 -29.63 -4.97
CA GLU A 47 9.56 -29.68 -4.82
C GLU A 47 10.20 -28.30 -4.93
N THR A 48 9.71 -27.46 -5.85
CA THR A 48 10.14 -26.06 -5.96
C THR A 48 9.83 -25.27 -4.68
N ASN A 49 8.63 -25.45 -4.11
CA ASN A 49 8.26 -24.83 -2.83
C ASN A 49 9.10 -25.36 -1.66
N ARG A 50 9.44 -26.65 -1.66
CA ARG A 50 10.34 -27.26 -0.65
C ARG A 50 11.73 -26.63 -0.73
N LYS A 51 12.32 -26.48 -1.92
CA LYS A 51 13.60 -25.80 -2.15
C LYS A 51 13.56 -24.33 -1.71
N LYS A 52 12.48 -23.61 -2.03
CA LYS A 52 12.28 -22.22 -1.60
C LYS A 52 12.19 -22.08 -0.08
N SER A 53 11.48 -23.00 0.59
CA SER A 53 11.37 -23.06 2.05
C SER A 53 12.73 -23.35 2.72
N GLN A 54 13.48 -24.31 2.18
CA GLN A 54 14.84 -24.64 2.65
C GLN A 54 15.79 -23.45 2.52
N LEU A 55 15.77 -22.74 1.38
CA LEU A 55 16.59 -21.55 1.18
C LEU A 55 16.22 -20.41 2.15
N ALA A 56 14.93 -20.20 2.39
CA ALA A 56 14.45 -19.23 3.37
C ALA A 56 14.89 -19.59 4.80
N ALA A 57 14.80 -20.87 5.17
CA ALA A 57 15.27 -21.38 6.46
C ALA A 57 16.79 -21.22 6.63
N ARG A 58 17.57 -21.49 5.58
CA ARG A 58 19.03 -21.28 5.56
C ARG A 58 19.38 -19.80 5.77
N ARG A 59 18.75 -18.87 5.03
CA ARG A 59 18.94 -17.42 5.20
C ARG A 59 18.50 -16.91 6.59
N ARG A 60 17.54 -17.57 7.23
CA ARG A 60 17.12 -17.26 8.60
C ARG A 60 18.16 -17.72 9.62
N ARG A 61 18.68 -18.95 9.48
CA ARG A 61 19.75 -19.48 10.33
C ARG A 61 21.04 -18.67 10.21
N GLU A 62 21.42 -18.28 8.99
CA GLU A 62 22.61 -17.44 8.78
C GLU A 62 22.46 -16.07 9.45
N ARG A 63 21.29 -15.42 9.33
CA ARG A 63 21.02 -14.18 10.05
C ARG A 63 21.05 -14.35 11.56
N GLN A 64 20.52 -15.46 12.08
CA GLN A 64 20.61 -15.76 13.51
C GLN A 64 22.05 -15.95 13.97
N ARG A 65 22.90 -16.62 13.18
CA ARG A 65 24.33 -16.75 13.47
C ARG A 65 25.04 -15.40 13.50
N ARG A 66 24.83 -14.55 12.49
CA ARG A 66 25.44 -13.21 12.49
C ARG A 66 25.02 -12.38 13.70
N VAL A 67 23.75 -12.47 14.11
CA VAL A 67 23.28 -11.77 15.31
C VAL A 67 23.88 -12.36 16.58
N SER A 68 24.03 -13.68 16.69
CA SER A 68 24.70 -14.29 17.84
C SER A 68 26.17 -13.89 17.90
N ASP A 69 26.90 -13.91 16.78
CA ASP A 69 28.33 -13.59 16.74
C ASP A 69 28.59 -12.13 17.16
N VAL A 70 27.76 -11.19 16.70
CA VAL A 70 27.82 -9.78 17.13
C VAL A 70 27.52 -9.65 18.63
N ASN A 71 26.57 -10.43 19.16
CA ASN A 71 26.22 -10.39 20.57
C ASN A 71 27.33 -10.98 21.47
N THR A 72 27.98 -12.06 21.02
CA THR A 72 29.12 -12.67 21.74
C THR A 72 30.31 -11.71 21.78
N PHE A 73 30.60 -11.04 20.66
CA PHE A 73 31.67 -10.03 20.60
C PHE A 73 31.39 -8.84 21.54
N ALA A 74 30.14 -8.38 21.61
CA ALA A 74 29.73 -7.33 22.54
C ALA A 74 29.82 -7.75 24.02
N ALA A 75 29.61 -9.04 24.34
CA ALA A 75 29.72 -9.56 25.70
C ALA A 75 31.17 -9.66 26.18
N LEU A 76 32.09 -10.11 25.32
CA LEU A 76 33.52 -10.19 25.68
C LEU A 76 34.13 -8.82 25.97
N ASN A 77 33.67 -7.78 25.28
CA ASN A 77 34.16 -6.41 25.48
C ASN A 77 33.64 -5.72 26.75
N ARG A 78 32.73 -6.35 27.51
CA ARG A 78 32.17 -5.80 28.77
C ARG A 78 32.82 -6.34 30.04
N ASN A 79 33.57 -7.43 29.96
CA ASN A 79 34.13 -8.09 31.13
C ASN A 79 35.62 -7.76 31.39
N SER A 80 36.19 -6.81 30.64
CA SER A 80 37.61 -6.44 30.75
C SER A 80 37.86 -5.18 31.60
N ASP A 81 36.90 -4.77 32.45
CA ASP A 81 36.98 -3.51 33.21
C ASP A 81 36.60 -3.68 34.69
N ASP A 82 36.89 -4.84 35.29
CA ASP A 82 36.67 -5.09 36.71
C ASP A 82 37.82 -5.90 37.31
N SER A 83 38.90 -5.20 37.63
CA SER A 83 39.99 -5.69 38.46
C SER A 83 40.69 -4.49 39.09
N ASP A 84 40.19 -4.01 40.23
CA ASP A 84 41.04 -3.38 41.24
C ASP A 84 40.36 -3.42 42.61
N ASP A 85 40.83 -4.38 43.40
CA ASP A 85 40.54 -4.65 44.80
C ASP A 85 41.38 -3.67 45.65
N ALA A 86 40.76 -2.68 46.30
CA ALA A 86 41.46 -1.77 47.21
C ALA A 86 40.60 -1.40 48.45
N PRO A 87 41.17 -1.46 49.67
CA PRO A 87 40.42 -1.34 50.93
C PRO A 87 40.12 0.11 51.31
N PRO A 88 39.13 0.36 52.21
CA PRO A 88 38.59 1.68 52.44
C PRO A 88 39.51 2.49 53.38
N THR A 89 40.12 3.56 52.86
CA THR A 89 40.93 4.48 53.67
C THR A 89 40.28 5.86 53.79
N ARG A 90 40.24 6.33 55.04
CA ARG A 90 39.61 7.52 55.62
C ARG A 90 40.16 8.85 55.05
N PRO A 91 39.36 9.93 54.97
CA PRO A 91 39.77 11.15 54.28
C PRO A 91 40.62 12.08 55.17
N GLN A 92 41.74 12.57 54.61
CA GLN A 92 42.52 13.71 55.10
C GLN A 92 42.68 14.73 53.94
N PRO A 93 42.77 16.04 54.23
CA PRO A 93 42.68 17.09 53.21
C PRO A 93 44.04 17.63 52.76
N LYS A 94 44.09 17.95 51.45
CA LYS A 94 44.92 18.97 50.76
C LYS A 94 46.44 18.82 50.83
N GLU A 95 47.08 18.58 49.69
CA GLU A 95 48.09 19.50 49.15
C GLU A 95 48.46 19.21 47.68
N ASN A 96 48.90 20.27 47.01
CA ASN A 96 49.17 20.46 45.59
C ASN A 96 49.92 19.34 44.85
N GLN A 97 49.37 18.89 43.72
CA GLN A 97 50.15 18.38 42.58
C GLN A 97 49.51 18.75 41.22
N PRO A 98 50.34 18.99 40.18
CA PRO A 98 49.92 19.52 38.89
C PRO A 98 49.42 18.44 37.91
N ALA A 99 48.36 18.77 37.17
CA ALA A 99 48.07 18.37 35.80
C ALA A 99 48.58 17.01 35.26
N VAL A 100 48.03 15.86 35.67
CA VAL A 100 48.09 14.62 34.86
C VAL A 100 46.91 13.65 35.10
N LYS A 101 45.64 14.07 34.95
CA LYS A 101 44.50 13.13 34.76
C LYS A 101 43.39 13.76 33.90
N ALA A 102 43.71 14.05 32.64
CA ALA A 102 42.75 14.48 31.61
C ALA A 102 42.87 13.63 30.34
N ALA A 103 43.10 12.33 30.48
CA ALA A 103 43.29 11.43 29.36
C ALA A 103 42.76 10.02 29.68
N LEU A 104 41.43 9.82 29.63
CA LEU A 104 40.82 8.65 28.98
C LEU A 104 39.28 8.71 28.97
N ALA A 105 38.71 9.76 28.38
CA ALA A 105 37.33 9.70 27.89
C ALA A 105 37.24 10.58 26.65
N LYS A 106 38.02 10.25 25.62
CA LYS A 106 37.73 10.72 24.26
C LYS A 106 36.41 10.09 23.86
N LYS A 107 35.31 10.74 24.25
CA LYS A 107 33.97 10.50 23.71
C LYS A 107 34.10 10.65 22.21
N ILE A 108 34.21 9.52 21.52
CA ILE A 108 34.13 9.48 20.07
C ILE A 108 32.76 10.08 19.75
N ALA A 109 32.77 11.31 19.24
CA ALA A 109 31.55 12.00 18.87
C ALA A 109 30.81 11.09 17.90
N ALA A 110 29.57 10.71 18.26
CA ALA A 110 28.78 9.83 17.43
C ALA A 110 28.62 10.49 16.06
N LYS A 111 29.10 9.82 15.00
CA LYS A 111 28.98 10.32 13.63
C LYS A 111 27.51 10.60 13.33
N PRO A 112 27.17 11.75 12.71
CA PRO A 112 25.80 12.04 12.34
C PRO A 112 25.28 10.98 11.35
N LEU A 113 23.97 10.68 11.39
CA LEU A 113 23.33 9.61 10.61
C LEU A 113 23.55 9.71 9.07
N ARG A 114 23.98 10.88 8.58
CA ARG A 114 24.31 11.12 7.17
C ARG A 114 25.68 10.57 6.77
N GLU A 115 26.59 10.38 7.72
CA GLU A 115 27.97 9.92 7.52
C GLU A 115 28.16 8.42 7.79
N LEU A 116 27.09 7.71 8.16
CA LEU A 116 27.11 6.26 8.32
C LEU A 116 27.02 5.58 6.94
N GLU A 117 27.87 4.59 6.70
CA GLU A 117 27.82 3.76 5.51
C GLU A 117 26.53 2.93 5.45
N ASP A 118 26.11 2.49 4.26
CA ASP A 118 24.76 1.97 3.99
C ASP A 118 24.28 0.88 4.96
N GLU A 119 25.15 -0.04 5.35
CA GLU A 119 24.78 -1.12 6.28
C GLU A 119 24.70 -0.63 7.74
N GLU A 120 25.64 0.24 8.17
CA GLU A 120 25.60 0.85 9.51
C GLU A 120 24.37 1.74 9.68
N LYS A 121 24.03 2.51 8.64
CA LYS A 121 22.83 3.34 8.58
C LYS A 121 21.57 2.49 8.70
N ARG A 122 21.53 1.33 8.05
CA ARG A 122 20.41 0.40 8.11
C ARG A 122 20.24 -0.20 9.51
N VAL A 123 21.35 -0.57 10.17
CA VAL A 123 21.34 -1.07 11.55
C VAL A 123 20.91 0.02 12.53
N ALA A 124 21.44 1.24 12.40
CA ALA A 124 21.08 2.39 13.23
C ALA A 124 19.58 2.74 13.11
N LEU A 125 19.03 2.75 11.89
CA LEU A 125 17.59 2.96 11.68
C LEU A 125 16.73 1.84 12.27
N ALA A 126 17.19 0.59 12.19
CA ALA A 126 16.48 -0.54 12.79
C ALA A 126 16.46 -0.45 14.33
N GLN A 127 17.59 -0.08 14.94
CA GLN A 127 17.69 0.15 16.39
C GLN A 127 16.82 1.33 16.84
N LEU A 128 16.83 2.44 16.11
CA LEU A 128 15.98 3.59 16.39
C LEU A 128 14.49 3.23 16.32
N LYS A 129 14.08 2.46 15.31
CA LYS A 129 12.69 1.99 15.18
C LYS A 129 12.26 1.08 16.32
N ASN A 130 13.12 0.16 16.75
CA ASN A 130 12.83 -0.71 17.90
C ASN A 130 12.72 0.11 19.19
N ARG A 131 13.59 1.11 19.38
CA ARG A 131 13.54 1.99 20.56
C ARG A 131 12.27 2.83 20.59
N LEU A 132 11.83 3.37 19.45
CA LEU A 132 10.55 4.08 19.33
C LEU A 132 9.34 3.18 19.66
N ASN A 133 9.35 1.92 19.20
CA ASN A 133 8.29 0.96 19.53
C ASN A 133 8.25 0.67 21.04
N ILE A 134 9.41 0.55 21.70
CA ILE A 134 9.48 0.34 23.15
C ILE A 134 8.96 1.57 23.90
N VAL A 135 9.36 2.78 23.49
CA VAL A 135 8.88 4.02 24.11
C VAL A 135 7.36 4.17 23.92
N LEU A 136 6.82 3.87 22.74
CA LEU A 136 5.37 3.87 22.48
C LEU A 136 4.63 2.84 23.34
N ALA A 137 5.22 1.66 23.58
CA ALA A 137 4.63 0.66 24.47
C ALA A 137 4.70 1.06 25.95
N GLN A 138 5.80 1.67 26.39
CA GLN A 138 6.03 2.07 27.80
C GLN A 138 5.24 3.31 28.21
N THR A 139 5.04 4.26 27.28
CA THR A 139 4.28 5.49 27.55
C THR A 139 2.79 5.24 27.75
N GLY A 140 2.30 4.00 27.62
CA GLY A 140 0.92 3.65 27.93
C GLY A 140 -0.11 4.40 27.08
N ALA A 141 0.33 5.09 26.03
CA ALA A 141 -0.52 5.73 25.03
C ALA A 141 -1.20 4.63 24.23
N LYS A 142 -2.24 4.03 24.82
CA LYS A 142 -3.27 3.30 24.07
C LYS A 142 -3.60 4.20 22.87
N PRO A 143 -3.53 3.71 21.62
CA PRO A 143 -3.95 4.50 20.48
C PRO A 143 -5.37 4.95 20.79
N ALA A 144 -5.54 6.25 21.02
CA ALA A 144 -6.80 6.81 21.46
C ALA A 144 -7.88 6.27 20.54
N THR A 145 -8.81 5.51 21.12
CA THR A 145 -10.05 5.12 20.47
C THR A 145 -10.58 6.39 19.83
N ARG A 146 -10.60 6.42 18.48
CA ARG A 146 -10.91 7.60 17.66
C ARG A 146 -12.02 8.40 18.33
N PRO A 147 -11.85 9.69 18.62
CA PRO A 147 -12.96 10.50 19.09
C PRO A 147 -14.09 10.33 18.08
N ALA A 148 -15.24 9.88 18.59
CA ALA A 148 -16.47 9.82 17.83
C ALA A 148 -16.64 11.19 17.17
N THR A 149 -16.64 11.19 15.85
CA THR A 149 -16.68 12.39 15.02
C THR A 149 -17.97 13.11 15.34
N THR A 150 -17.90 14.10 16.21
CA THR A 150 -18.98 15.04 16.47
C THR A 150 -19.31 15.73 15.17
N SER A 151 -20.53 15.51 14.73
CA SER A 151 -21.19 16.10 13.59
C SER A 151 -21.28 17.62 13.77
N SER A 152 -20.28 18.35 13.29
CA SER A 152 -20.32 19.81 13.16
C SER A 152 -20.65 20.20 11.73
N THR A 153 -21.84 20.79 11.58
CA THR A 153 -22.16 21.87 10.63
C THR A 153 -21.71 21.64 9.19
N GLN A 154 -22.60 21.03 8.41
CA GLN A 154 -22.53 20.85 6.96
C GLN A 154 -22.50 22.22 6.25
N THR A 155 -21.33 22.83 6.16
CA THR A 155 -21.01 23.63 4.97
C THR A 155 -20.53 22.67 3.89
N ILE A 156 -20.56 23.10 2.64
CA ILE A 156 -20.37 22.31 1.40
C ILE A 156 -19.01 21.56 1.32
N ASP A 157 -18.18 21.69 2.35
CA ASP A 157 -16.85 21.15 2.50
C ASP A 157 -16.86 19.71 3.01
N GLY A 158 -16.19 18.83 2.26
CA GLY A 158 -16.16 17.39 2.53
C GLY A 158 -15.52 17.02 3.87
N LYS A 159 -15.36 15.71 4.10
CA LYS A 159 -14.74 15.25 5.36
C LYS A 159 -13.27 15.66 5.43
N GLN A 160 -12.86 16.38 6.48
CA GLN A 160 -11.46 16.67 6.75
C GLN A 160 -10.74 15.42 7.28
N TYR A 161 -9.54 15.17 6.80
CA TYR A 161 -8.66 14.10 7.24
C TYR A 161 -7.33 14.68 7.75
N GLN A 162 -6.78 14.08 8.80
CA GLN A 162 -5.50 14.50 9.37
C GLN A 162 -4.31 14.14 8.47
N THR A 163 -4.42 13.05 7.69
CA THR A 163 -3.36 12.57 6.79
C THR A 163 -3.92 12.12 5.45
N ALA A 164 -3.08 12.21 4.41
CA ALA A 164 -3.40 11.71 3.07
C ALA A 164 -3.78 10.22 3.08
N SER A 165 -3.01 9.40 3.81
CA SER A 165 -3.26 7.96 3.94
C SER A 165 -4.65 7.66 4.53
N ALA A 166 -5.06 8.39 5.57
CA ALA A 166 -6.38 8.21 6.17
C ALA A 166 -7.51 8.57 5.18
N MET A 167 -7.31 9.61 4.37
CA MET A 167 -8.24 9.98 3.29
C MET A 167 -8.34 8.87 2.24
N TYR A 168 -7.20 8.36 1.74
CA TYR A 168 -7.17 7.30 0.73
C TYR A 168 -7.77 5.98 1.24
N GLU A 169 -7.52 5.60 2.49
CA GLU A 169 -8.12 4.40 3.10
C GLU A 169 -9.64 4.53 3.28
N SER A 170 -10.12 5.72 3.63
CA SER A 170 -11.57 6.00 3.73
C SER A 170 -12.23 5.88 2.36
N LEU A 171 -11.62 6.46 1.33
CA LEU A 171 -12.08 6.38 -0.05
C LEU A 171 -12.12 4.91 -0.53
N LYS A 172 -11.03 4.18 -0.34
CA LYS A 172 -10.93 2.75 -0.70
C LYS A 172 -11.99 1.90 -0.01
N ARG A 173 -12.26 2.15 1.28
CA ARG A 173 -13.32 1.44 2.02
C ARG A 173 -14.70 1.71 1.42
N ARG A 174 -15.03 2.97 1.09
CA ARG A 174 -16.33 3.31 0.51
C ARG A 174 -16.54 2.72 -0.89
N MET A 175 -15.49 2.67 -1.70
CA MET A 175 -15.53 2.02 -3.03
C MET A 175 -15.94 0.53 -2.96
N LEU A 176 -15.59 -0.17 -1.90
CA LEU A 176 -15.91 -1.59 -1.74
C LEU A 176 -17.37 -1.83 -1.31
N VAL A 177 -17.99 -0.85 -0.66
CA VAL A 177 -19.32 -0.99 -0.06
C VAL A 177 -20.41 -0.42 -0.97
N GLN A 178 -20.12 0.68 -1.66
CA GLN A 178 -21.14 1.44 -2.39
C GLN A 178 -21.03 1.23 -3.90
N LYS A 179 -22.15 0.86 -4.54
CA LYS A 179 -22.27 0.82 -6.01
C LYS A 179 -22.23 2.23 -6.62
N LYS A 180 -22.87 3.20 -5.95
CA LYS A 180 -22.82 4.62 -6.29
C LYS A 180 -21.98 5.34 -5.24
N LEU A 181 -20.85 5.91 -5.65
CA LEU A 181 -19.90 6.51 -4.73
C LEU A 181 -19.95 8.03 -4.85
N LYS A 182 -20.31 8.70 -3.76
CA LYS A 182 -20.07 10.13 -3.60
C LYS A 182 -19.10 10.32 -2.45
N PHE A 183 -17.88 10.70 -2.78
CA PHE A 183 -16.83 10.97 -1.81
C PHE A 183 -16.33 12.39 -1.99
N HIS A 184 -16.35 13.14 -0.91
CA HIS A 184 -15.72 14.45 -0.86
C HIS A 184 -14.89 14.51 0.41
N GLY A 185 -13.58 14.69 0.26
CA GLY A 185 -12.62 14.64 1.35
C GLY A 185 -11.46 15.58 1.11
N HIS A 186 -10.92 16.14 2.18
CA HIS A 186 -9.77 17.03 2.08
C HIS A 186 -8.79 16.84 3.24
N HIS A 187 -7.54 17.21 3.02
CA HIS A 187 -6.52 17.30 4.07
C HIS A 187 -5.58 18.46 3.78
N ALA A 188 -4.98 19.01 4.83
CA ALA A 188 -4.01 20.09 4.73
C ALA A 188 -2.59 19.51 4.81
N ILE A 189 -1.67 20.10 4.06
CA ILE A 189 -0.23 19.80 4.13
C ILE A 189 0.56 21.10 4.15
N VAL A 190 1.77 21.07 4.70
CA VAL A 190 2.64 22.26 4.70
C VAL A 190 3.05 22.59 3.25
N ALA A 191 2.98 23.87 2.89
CA ALA A 191 3.40 24.33 1.59
C ALA A 191 4.91 24.12 1.42
N VAL A 192 5.30 23.63 0.26
CA VAL A 192 6.72 23.49 -0.12
C VAL A 192 6.93 24.33 -1.35
N SER A 193 7.76 25.37 -1.25
CA SER A 193 7.99 26.36 -2.32
C SER A 193 8.52 25.75 -3.62
N THR A 194 9.17 24.59 -3.56
CA THR A 194 9.69 23.88 -4.74
C THR A 194 8.61 23.09 -5.49
N ILE A 195 7.42 22.90 -4.92
CA ILE A 195 6.35 22.08 -5.50
C ILE A 195 5.16 22.97 -5.81
N SER A 196 4.91 23.20 -7.10
CA SER A 196 3.74 23.96 -7.56
C SER A 196 2.43 23.23 -7.28
N HIS A 197 1.31 23.97 -7.20
CA HIS A 197 -0.02 23.35 -7.05
C HIS A 197 -0.32 22.37 -8.19
N ALA A 198 0.08 22.68 -9.43
CA ALA A 198 -0.11 21.79 -10.57
C ALA A 198 0.61 20.45 -10.38
N GLN A 199 1.89 20.49 -9.99
CA GLN A 199 2.66 19.28 -9.70
C GLN A 199 2.04 18.47 -8.54
N ARG A 200 1.52 19.17 -7.54
CA ARG A 200 0.89 18.55 -6.36
C ARG A 200 -0.40 17.83 -6.70
N VAL A 201 -1.27 18.45 -7.49
CA VAL A 201 -2.50 17.80 -7.98
C VAL A 201 -2.15 16.56 -8.80
N GLN A 202 -1.10 16.61 -9.62
CA GLN A 202 -0.61 15.46 -10.39
C GLN A 202 -0.05 14.33 -9.51
N MET A 203 0.67 14.66 -8.43
CA MET A 203 1.12 13.68 -7.44
C MET A 203 -0.07 12.98 -6.77
N VAL A 204 -1.07 13.75 -6.33
CA VAL A 204 -2.29 13.21 -5.71
C VAL A 204 -3.07 12.33 -6.69
N ALA A 205 -3.16 12.72 -7.97
CA ALA A 205 -3.77 11.89 -9.00
C ALA A 205 -3.02 10.55 -9.17
N ASN A 206 -1.69 10.55 -9.12
CA ASN A 206 -0.90 9.32 -9.15
C ASN A 206 -1.12 8.45 -7.90
N ASP A 207 -1.23 9.06 -6.73
CA ASP A 207 -1.51 8.35 -5.47
C ASP A 207 -2.91 7.73 -5.46
N LEU A 208 -3.93 8.42 -5.96
CA LEU A 208 -5.28 7.86 -6.10
C LEU A 208 -5.28 6.58 -6.95
N ARG A 209 -4.47 6.53 -8.01
CA ARG A 209 -4.31 5.33 -8.84
C ARG A 209 -3.54 4.23 -8.11
N LYS A 210 -2.40 4.56 -7.50
CA LYS A 210 -1.49 3.56 -6.90
C LYS A 210 -1.99 3.02 -5.57
N ILE A 211 -2.45 3.91 -4.69
CA ILE A 211 -2.79 3.61 -3.29
C ILE A 211 -4.27 3.25 -3.17
N ALA A 212 -5.16 4.13 -3.65
CA ALA A 212 -6.61 3.91 -3.58
C ALA A 212 -7.13 2.94 -4.65
N ARG A 213 -6.32 2.64 -5.68
CA ARG A 213 -6.67 1.76 -6.81
C ARG A 213 -7.88 2.24 -7.60
N LEU A 214 -8.04 3.56 -7.73
CA LEU A 214 -9.06 4.16 -8.58
C LEU A 214 -8.69 4.00 -10.06
N SER A 215 -9.64 3.51 -10.86
CA SER A 215 -9.52 3.43 -12.32
C SER A 215 -10.11 4.69 -12.95
N PHE A 216 -9.26 5.48 -13.59
CA PHE A 216 -9.62 6.68 -14.36
C PHE A 216 -8.58 6.99 -15.43
N GLU A 217 -8.98 7.77 -16.43
CA GLU A 217 -8.08 8.18 -17.53
C GLU A 217 -7.15 9.31 -17.07
N HIS A 218 -5.97 8.95 -16.58
CA HIS A 218 -5.00 9.92 -16.05
C HIS A 218 -4.34 10.80 -17.13
N THR A 219 -4.28 10.33 -18.38
CA THR A 219 -3.60 11.04 -19.46
C THR A 219 -4.40 12.22 -20.01
N LYS A 220 -5.73 12.24 -19.81
CA LYS A 220 -6.65 13.26 -20.33
C LYS A 220 -7.35 14.01 -19.20
N GLY A 221 -6.56 14.57 -18.29
CA GLY A 221 -7.09 15.45 -17.25
C GLY A 221 -7.45 16.81 -17.83
N ASN A 222 -8.65 17.32 -17.51
CA ASN A 222 -9.01 18.71 -17.77
C ASN A 222 -8.47 19.57 -16.65
N GLU A 223 -7.52 20.44 -16.98
CA GLU A 223 -6.94 21.41 -16.06
C GLU A 223 -7.79 22.67 -16.01
N SER A 224 -8.07 23.17 -14.81
CA SER A 224 -8.66 24.49 -14.58
C SER A 224 -7.88 25.22 -13.49
N HIS A 225 -7.74 26.53 -13.65
CA HIS A 225 -7.10 27.41 -12.69
C HIS A 225 -8.07 28.49 -12.25
N ASP A 226 -8.21 28.63 -10.94
CA ASP A 226 -8.92 29.76 -10.35
C ASP A 226 -7.89 30.81 -9.88
N PHE A 227 -7.93 31.99 -10.50
CA PHE A 227 -6.99 33.08 -10.22
C PHE A 227 -7.28 33.79 -8.89
N GLN A 228 -8.51 33.71 -8.38
CA GLN A 228 -8.87 34.38 -7.12
C GLN A 228 -8.31 33.62 -5.92
N THR A 229 -8.42 32.29 -5.96
CA THR A 229 -7.98 31.41 -4.86
C THR A 229 -6.62 30.77 -5.11
N MET A 230 -5.98 31.07 -6.25
CA MET A 230 -4.79 30.38 -6.76
C MET A 230 -4.92 28.84 -6.81
N THR A 231 -6.16 28.35 -6.86
CA THR A 231 -6.44 26.91 -6.82
C THR A 231 -6.21 26.30 -8.20
N ARG A 232 -5.41 25.23 -8.23
CA ARG A 232 -5.29 24.35 -9.40
C ARG A 232 -6.22 23.17 -9.23
N LYS A 233 -6.94 22.82 -10.28
CA LYS A 233 -7.89 21.71 -10.30
C LYS A 233 -7.67 20.85 -11.54
N LEU A 234 -7.62 19.54 -11.34
CA LEU A 234 -7.61 18.52 -12.39
C LEU A 234 -8.88 17.69 -12.29
N THR A 235 -9.58 17.55 -13.41
CA THR A 235 -10.78 16.73 -13.52
C THR A 235 -10.53 15.56 -14.47
N PHE A 236 -10.79 14.35 -14.01
CA PHE A 236 -10.63 13.11 -14.77
C PHE A 236 -11.97 12.38 -14.93
N GLN A 237 -12.10 11.67 -16.05
CA GLN A 237 -13.22 10.76 -16.26
C GLN A 237 -12.96 9.40 -15.62
N CYS A 238 -13.93 8.90 -14.87
CA CYS A 238 -13.83 7.62 -14.19
C CYS A 238 -14.08 6.45 -15.16
N THR A 239 -13.28 5.39 -15.03
CA THR A 239 -13.28 4.21 -15.92
C THR A 239 -13.46 2.91 -15.14
N CYS A 240 -14.08 2.94 -13.95
CA CYS A 240 -14.16 1.75 -13.11
C CYS A 240 -15.24 0.73 -13.49
N LEU A 241 -16.11 1.03 -14.46
CA LEU A 241 -16.91 -0.01 -15.14
C LEU A 241 -16.09 -0.87 -16.10
N GLY A 242 -14.78 -0.62 -16.20
CA GLY A 242 -13.86 -1.38 -17.04
C GLY A 242 -14.01 -1.04 -18.51
N TYR A 243 -13.56 -1.96 -19.36
CA TYR A 243 -13.67 -1.86 -20.80
C TYR A 243 -14.68 -2.87 -21.29
N ASP A 244 -15.54 -2.46 -22.22
CA ASP A 244 -16.33 -3.43 -22.93
C ASP A 244 -15.44 -4.22 -23.87
N GLN A 245 -15.51 -5.53 -23.74
CA GLN A 245 -15.14 -6.41 -24.82
C GLN A 245 -16.22 -6.21 -25.88
N VAL A 246 -15.95 -5.33 -26.86
CA VAL A 246 -16.75 -5.33 -28.08
C VAL A 246 -16.57 -6.72 -28.67
N LYS A 247 -17.52 -7.62 -28.43
CA LYS A 247 -17.55 -8.90 -29.13
C LYS A 247 -17.66 -8.51 -30.59
N PRO A 248 -16.66 -8.79 -31.44
CA PRO A 248 -16.79 -8.52 -32.86
C PRO A 248 -18.04 -9.29 -33.31
N THR A 249 -19.09 -8.57 -33.68
CA THR A 249 -20.28 -9.15 -34.28
C THR A 249 -19.84 -9.70 -35.61
N MET A 250 -19.47 -10.98 -35.62
CA MET A 250 -18.99 -11.70 -36.79
C MET A 250 -20.14 -11.89 -37.78
N LYS A 251 -20.46 -10.85 -38.54
CA LYS A 251 -21.12 -10.95 -39.85
C LYS A 251 -20.03 -10.93 -40.91
N GLY A 252 -19.27 -12.02 -41.01
CA GLY A 252 -18.23 -12.19 -42.02
C GLY A 252 -18.32 -13.60 -42.61
N ASN A 253 -18.26 -13.68 -43.94
CA ASN A 253 -18.30 -14.94 -44.69
C ASN A 253 -17.13 -15.86 -44.29
N ALA A 254 -17.36 -17.17 -44.32
CA ALA A 254 -16.50 -18.23 -43.77
C ALA A 254 -15.05 -18.31 -44.33
N GLY A 255 -14.69 -17.47 -45.31
CA GLY A 255 -13.36 -17.48 -45.95
C GLY A 255 -12.23 -16.81 -45.16
N ASP A 256 -12.52 -16.03 -44.11
CA ASP A 256 -11.51 -15.14 -43.49
C ASP A 256 -11.00 -15.58 -42.09
N LEU A 257 -11.18 -16.87 -41.74
CA LEU A 257 -10.79 -17.42 -40.44
C LEU A 257 -9.28 -17.33 -40.15
N ILE A 258 -8.42 -17.41 -41.17
CA ILE A 258 -6.96 -17.42 -40.99
C ILE A 258 -6.40 -16.00 -40.73
N LYS A 259 -6.98 -14.95 -41.33
CA LYS A 259 -6.63 -13.55 -41.02
C LYS A 259 -7.13 -13.13 -39.63
N MET A 260 -8.31 -13.60 -39.24
CA MET A 260 -8.90 -13.33 -37.92
C MET A 260 -8.07 -13.93 -36.77
N ALA A 261 -7.48 -15.11 -36.94
CA ALA A 261 -6.64 -15.73 -35.89
C ALA A 261 -5.37 -14.93 -35.58
N ARG A 262 -4.79 -14.25 -36.58
CA ARG A 262 -3.63 -13.35 -36.37
C ARG A 262 -4.03 -12.03 -35.73
N LEU A 263 -5.22 -11.51 -36.01
CA LEU A 263 -5.76 -10.30 -35.37
C LEU A 263 -6.31 -10.54 -33.96
N ALA A 264 -6.73 -11.77 -33.63
CA ALA A 264 -7.18 -12.14 -32.28
C ALA A 264 -6.05 -12.11 -31.23
N SER A 265 -4.79 -12.06 -31.67
CA SER A 265 -3.63 -11.84 -30.79
C SER A 265 -3.28 -10.35 -30.61
N GLY A 266 -3.85 -9.48 -31.44
CA GLY A 266 -3.70 -8.03 -31.33
C GLY A 266 -4.77 -7.47 -30.39
N SER A 267 -4.35 -6.66 -29.43
CA SER A 267 -5.18 -5.89 -28.50
C SER A 267 -6.49 -5.45 -29.13
N GLY A 268 -7.56 -6.21 -28.88
CA GLY A 268 -8.89 -5.85 -29.37
C GLY A 268 -9.21 -4.41 -28.98
N ILE A 269 -9.86 -3.67 -29.87
CA ILE A 269 -10.27 -2.28 -29.64
C ILE A 269 -11.25 -2.29 -28.46
N MET A 270 -10.70 -2.15 -27.26
CA MET A 270 -11.43 -2.10 -26.01
C MET A 270 -11.94 -0.68 -25.87
N THR A 271 -13.23 -0.47 -26.11
CA THR A 271 -13.86 0.81 -25.81
C THR A 271 -14.11 0.88 -24.29
N PRO A 272 -13.57 1.88 -23.59
CA PRO A 272 -13.80 2.03 -22.16
C PRO A 272 -15.30 2.24 -21.91
N ARG A 273 -15.90 1.45 -21.01
CA ARG A 273 -17.22 1.78 -20.49
C ARG A 273 -17.05 2.99 -19.59
N VAL A 274 -17.47 4.14 -20.10
CA VAL A 274 -17.47 5.38 -19.33
C VAL A 274 -18.63 5.27 -18.35
N CYS A 275 -18.31 5.21 -17.06
CA CYS A 275 -19.32 5.16 -16.01
C CYS A 275 -20.01 6.51 -15.76
N GLY A 276 -19.63 7.54 -16.53
CA GLY A 276 -20.07 8.93 -16.36
C GLY A 276 -19.59 9.58 -15.06
N GLY A 277 -18.77 8.88 -14.26
CA GLY A 277 -18.24 9.38 -13.02
C GLY A 277 -17.10 10.37 -13.23
N LYS A 278 -16.93 11.31 -12.31
CA LYS A 278 -15.90 12.36 -12.35
C LYS A 278 -15.04 12.30 -11.11
N ILE A 279 -13.73 12.44 -11.30
CA ILE A 279 -12.75 12.57 -10.23
C ILE A 279 -12.16 13.96 -10.33
N VAL A 280 -12.34 14.76 -9.29
CA VAL A 280 -11.80 16.10 -9.19
C VAL A 280 -10.75 16.12 -8.09
N VAL A 281 -9.56 16.57 -8.43
CA VAL A 281 -8.48 16.83 -7.47
C VAL A 281 -8.16 18.31 -7.54
N SER A 282 -8.13 19.00 -6.40
CA SER A 282 -7.69 20.39 -6.36
C SER A 282 -6.68 20.63 -5.24
N ALA A 283 -5.77 21.57 -5.49
CA ALA A 283 -4.82 22.08 -4.53
C ALA A 283 -4.87 23.60 -4.55
N GLY A 284 -5.09 24.21 -3.39
CA GLY A 284 -5.05 25.66 -3.18
C GLY A 284 -4.30 25.98 -1.90
N ASP A 285 -4.05 27.26 -1.66
CA ASP A 285 -3.42 27.73 -0.42
C ASP A 285 -4.35 27.55 0.78
N ASP A 286 -3.76 27.28 1.94
CA ASP A 286 -4.48 27.07 3.20
C ASP A 286 -3.78 27.82 4.33
N THR A 287 -4.46 28.79 4.91
CA THR A 287 -3.97 29.59 6.03
C THR A 287 -4.54 29.14 7.37
N THR A 288 -5.28 28.02 7.40
CA THR A 288 -5.93 27.53 8.63
C THR A 288 -4.99 26.83 9.61
N HIS A 289 -3.69 26.75 9.30
CA HIS A 289 -2.72 26.11 10.17
C HIS A 289 -2.57 26.90 11.49
N PRO A 290 -2.65 26.27 12.68
CA PRO A 290 -2.66 26.99 13.97
C PRO A 290 -1.36 27.76 14.25
N LEU A 291 -0.25 27.35 13.64
CA LEU A 291 1.04 28.05 13.74
C LEU A 291 1.24 29.17 12.69
N ASN A 292 0.18 29.57 11.98
CA ASN A 292 0.23 30.58 10.91
C ASN A 292 1.28 30.24 9.82
N LEU A 293 1.51 28.95 9.57
CA LEU A 293 2.37 28.47 8.50
C LEU A 293 1.55 28.36 7.22
N LEU A 294 2.16 28.72 6.09
CA LEU A 294 1.53 28.53 4.79
C LEU A 294 1.32 27.04 4.53
N GLY A 295 0.05 26.66 4.47
CA GLY A 295 -0.40 25.32 4.11
C GLY A 295 -0.91 25.28 2.67
N GLN A 296 -1.19 24.07 2.22
CA GLN A 296 -1.91 23.79 0.99
C GLN A 296 -3.03 22.81 1.30
N ARG A 297 -4.25 23.15 0.89
CA ARG A 297 -5.43 22.31 1.05
C ARG A 297 -5.58 21.43 -0.18
N ILE A 298 -5.53 20.12 0.02
CA ILE A 298 -5.78 19.13 -1.01
C ILE A 298 -7.20 18.63 -0.86
N VAL A 299 -8.02 18.82 -1.91
CA VAL A 299 -9.41 18.36 -1.95
C VAL A 299 -9.54 17.29 -3.03
N VAL A 300 -10.17 16.18 -2.67
CA VAL A 300 -10.50 15.07 -3.57
C VAL A 300 -12.01 14.87 -3.56
N SER A 301 -12.62 15.01 -4.73
CA SER A 301 -14.01 14.68 -4.98
C SER A 301 -14.09 13.53 -5.97
N VAL A 302 -14.85 12.49 -5.63
CA VAL A 302 -15.14 11.35 -6.50
C VAL A 302 -16.64 11.18 -6.55
N GLU A 303 -17.20 11.35 -7.75
CA GLU A 303 -18.60 11.06 -8.03
C GLU A 303 -18.67 9.91 -9.03
N HIS A 304 -19.35 8.84 -8.64
CA HIS A 304 -19.59 7.65 -9.44
C HIS A 304 -21.09 7.37 -9.46
N ASN A 305 -21.67 7.32 -10.67
CA ASN A 305 -23.11 7.21 -10.90
C ASN A 305 -23.58 5.78 -11.15
#